data_AF-A0A7C7DUT3-F1
#
_entry.id   AF-A0A7C7DUT3-F1
#
_cell.length_a   1.000
_cell.length_b   1.000
_cell.length_c   1.000
_cell.angle_alpha   90.00
_cell.angle_beta   90.00
_cell.angle_gamma   90.00
#
_symmetry.space_group_name_H-M   'P 1'
#
loop_
_entity.id
_entity.type
_entity.pdbx_description
1 polymer ?
#
loop_
_entity_poly.entity_id
_entity_poly.type
_entity_poly.pdbx_seq_one_letter_code
_entity_poly.pdbx_strand_id
1 'polypeptide(L)' 'MAGDDLHSFIVRIWLEESITEAPQPSWRGSITHVLSGRRQFFVDLEMLPKLIRPYLEALVTESHLPEGE' A
#
# COMPACT_ATOMS: atom_id res chain seq x y z
N MET A 1 4.87 -11.53 21.57
CA MET A 1 5.55 -12.07 20.37
C MET A 1 5.94 -10.87 19.53
N ALA A 2 7.21 -10.68 19.21
CA ALA A 2 7.74 -9.48 18.54
C ALA A 2 7.43 -9.45 17.02
N GLY A 3 6.17 -9.74 16.66
CA GLY A 3 5.73 -9.93 15.28
C GLY A 3 4.65 -8.97 14.79
N ASP A 4 4.04 -8.18 15.69
CA ASP A 4 2.88 -7.32 15.35
C ASP A 4 3.28 -5.90 14.91
N ASP A 5 4.57 -5.53 15.00
CA ASP A 5 5.04 -4.16 14.75
C ASP A 5 5.46 -3.89 13.29
N LEU A 6 5.27 -4.85 12.38
CA LEU A 6 5.71 -4.72 10.98
C LEU A 6 4.55 -4.87 9.99
N HIS A 7 4.46 -3.94 9.05
CA HIS A 7 3.59 -4.07 7.89
C HIS A 7 4.43 -4.34 6.64
N SER A 8 4.02 -5.36 5.88
CA SER A 8 4.62 -5.70 4.59
C SER A 8 3.68 -5.35 3.46
N PHE A 9 4.24 -4.78 2.38
CA PHE A 9 3.48 -4.41 1.18
C PHE A 9 4.15 -4.99 -0.06
N ILE A 10 3.34 -5.50 -0.98
CA ILE A 10 3.79 -5.90 -2.32
C ILE A 10 3.27 -4.86 -3.31
N VAL A 11 4.20 -4.17 -3.99
CA VAL A 11 3.88 -3.24 -5.07
C VAL A 11 4.17 -3.92 -6.41
N ARG A 12 3.17 -3.95 -7.28
CA ARG A 12 3.27 -4.46 -8.65
C ARG A 12 3.03 -3.30 -9.60
N ILE A 13 3.86 -3.16 -10.63
CA ILE A 13 3.75 -2.13 -11.68
C ILE A 13 3.85 -2.83 -13.02
N TRP A 14 2.97 -2.49 -13.96
CA TRP A 14 2.97 -3.07 -15.31
C TRP A 14 2.52 -2.03 -16.34
N LEU A 15 2.92 -2.20 -17.59
CA LEU A 15 2.37 -1.45 -18.71
C LEU A 15 1.01 -2.03 -19.06
N GLU A 16 0.00 -1.18 -19.24
CA GLU A 16 -1.27 -1.57 -19.83
C GLU A 16 -1.13 -1.48 -21.35
N GLU A 17 -1.19 -2.63 -22.01
CA GLU A 17 -1.15 -2.68 -23.48
C GLU A 17 -2.42 -2.02 -24.02
N SER A 18 -2.26 -0.86 -24.66
CA SER A 18 -3.36 -0.16 -25.29
C SER A 18 -3.78 -0.89 -26.57
N ILE A 19 -4.97 -1.50 -26.57
CA ILE A 19 -5.58 -2.15 -27.75
C ILE A 19 -5.92 -1.12 -28.85
N THR A 20 -5.98 0.16 -28.50
CA THR A 20 -6.22 1.30 -29.39
C THR A 20 -5.00 2.21 -29.42
N GLU A 21 -4.75 2.91 -30.54
CA GLU A 21 -3.66 3.85 -30.82
C GLU A 21 -3.54 5.04 -29.83
N ALA A 22 -3.47 4.76 -28.52
CA ALA A 22 -3.15 5.76 -27.52
C ALA A 22 -1.67 6.14 -27.71
N PRO A 23 -1.36 7.44 -27.86
CA PRO A 23 -0.01 7.87 -28.25
C PRO A 23 1.06 7.66 -27.17
N GLN A 24 0.68 7.20 -25.96
CA GLN A 24 1.60 6.94 -24.86
C GLN A 24 1.19 5.70 -24.06
N PRO A 25 2.12 4.77 -23.77
CA PRO A 25 1.83 3.61 -22.94
C PRO A 25 1.47 4.08 -21.52
N SER A 26 0.26 3.75 -21.05
CA SER A 26 -0.14 4.00 -19.67
C SER A 26 0.27 2.83 -18.79
N TRP A 27 0.97 3.10 -17.69
CA TRP A 27 1.26 2.08 -16.68
C TRP A 27 0.13 2.01 -15.64
N ARG A 28 0.04 0.87 -14.98
CA ARG A 28 -0.85 0.60 -13.85
C ARG A 28 -0.06 0.02 -12.70
N GLY A 29 -0.52 0.28 -11.49
CA GLY A 29 0.06 -0.21 -10.26
C GLY A 29 -0.98 -0.88 -9.38
N SER A 30 -0.52 -1.79 -8.53
CA SER A 30 -1.30 -2.25 -7.38
C SER A 30 -0.41 -2.44 -6.16
N ILE A 31 -0.90 -2.01 -5.01
CA ILE A 31 -0.30 -2.27 -3.71
C ILE A 31 -1.19 -3.27 -2.96
N THR A 32 -0.58 -4.32 -2.42
CA THR A 32 -1.25 -5.30 -1.56
C THR A 32 -0.59 -5.27 -0.19
N HIS A 33 -1.36 -4.98 0.86
CA HIS A 33 -0.91 -5.19 2.23
C HIS A 33 -0.92 -6.69 2.54
N VAL A 34 0.23 -7.25 2.91
CA VAL A 34 0.43 -8.70 3.03
C VAL A 34 -0.43 -9.29 4.16
N LEU A 35 -0.43 -8.66 5.34
CA LEU A 35 -1.13 -9.21 6.51
C LEU A 35 -2.65 -9.19 6.36
N SER A 36 -3.22 -8.12 5.79
CA SER A 36 -4.68 -8.02 5.61
C SER A 36 -5.17 -8.57 4.27
N GLY A 37 -4.28 -8.85 3.33
CA GLY A 37 -4.63 -9.18 1.94
C GLY A 37 -5.27 -8.03 1.16
N ARG A 38 -5.43 -6.83 1.75
CA ARG A 38 -6.11 -5.70 1.11
C ARG A 38 -5.29 -5.18 -0.07
N ARG A 39 -5.89 -5.20 -1.26
CA ARG A 39 -5.29 -4.72 -2.50
C ARG A 39 -5.97 -3.44 -2.98
N GLN A 40 -5.16 -2.49 -3.45
CA GLN A 40 -5.62 -1.25 -4.07
C GLN A 40 -4.83 -0.97 -5.34
N PHE A 41 -5.48 -0.42 -6.36
CA PHE A 41 -4.84 -0.01 -7.61
C PHE A 41 -4.47 1.46 -7.57
N PHE A 42 -3.39 1.82 -8.26
CA PHE A 42 -2.92 3.19 -8.39
C PHE A 42 -2.35 3.43 -9.79
N VAL A 43 -2.33 4.69 -10.20
CA VAL A 43 -1.82 5.14 -11.51
C VAL A 43 -0.79 6.28 -11.38
N ASP A 44 -0.47 6.64 -10.13
CA ASP A 44 0.49 7.66 -9.76
C ASP A 44 1.26 7.17 -8.52
N LEU A 45 2.59 7.25 -8.57
CA LEU A 45 3.47 6.80 -7.48
C LEU A 45 3.30 7.66 -6.22
N GLU A 46 2.89 8.92 -6.37
CA GLU A 46 2.61 9.84 -5.25
C GLU A 46 1.38 9.41 -4.43
N MET A 47 0.62 8.41 -4.91
CA MET A 47 -0.45 7.80 -4.12
C MET A 47 0.08 6.82 -3.06
N LEU A 48 1.28 6.23 -3.24
CA LEU A 48 1.79 5.20 -2.33
C LEU A 48 1.87 5.66 -0.86
N PRO A 49 2.39 6.86 -0.52
CA PRO A 49 2.40 7.33 0.87
C PRO A 49 0.99 7.43 1.46
N LYS A 50 0.00 7.87 0.68
CA LYS A 50 -1.40 7.98 1.12
C LYS A 50 -2.02 6.60 1.39
N LEU A 51 -1.64 5.58 0.62
CA LEU A 51 -2.12 4.21 0.76
C LEU A 51 -1.49 3.48 1.95
N ILE A 52 -0.26 3.85 2.34
CA ILE A 52 0.49 3.25 3.46
C ILE A 52 0.17 3.92 4.80
N ARG A 53 -0.06 5.24 4.79
CA ARG A 53 -0.27 6.06 6.00
C ARG A 53 -1.22 5.47 7.06
N PRO A 54 -2.41 4.93 6.71
CA PRO A 54 -3.32 4.40 7.73
C PRO A 54 -2.72 3.27 8.57
N TYR A 55 -1.82 2.47 7.98
CA TYR A 55 -1.14 1.38 8.67
C TYR A 55 -0.05 1.91 9.62
N LEU A 56 0.62 3.00 9.26
CA LEU A 56 1.58 3.67 10.15
C LEU A 56 0.89 4.32 11.35
N GLU A 57 -0.25 4.96 11.11
CA GLU A 57 -1.05 5.59 12.17
C GLU A 57 -1.59 4.54 13.16
N ALA A 58 -1.99 3.36 12.67
CA ALA A 58 -2.37 2.24 13.51
C ALA A 58 -1.21 1.75 14.38
N LEU A 59 -0.03 1.49 13.80
CA LEU A 59 1.17 1.07 14.57
C LEU A 59 1.53 2.03 15.69
N VAL A 60 1.55 3.34 15.40
CA VAL A 60 1.88 4.36 16.39
C VAL A 60 0.81 4.42 17.48
N THR A 61 -0.47 4.29 17.14
CA THR A 61 -1.57 4.31 18.12
C THR A 61 -1.51 3.11 19.04
N GLU A 62 -1.25 1.91 18.51
CA GLU A 62 -1.11 0.68 19.29
C GLU A 62 0.12 0.70 20.21
N SER A 63 1.20 1.36 19.79
CA SER A 63 2.40 1.59 20.60
C SER A 63 2.20 2.56 21.78
N HIS A 64 1.15 3.39 21.74
CA HIS A 64 0.86 4.42 22.76
C HIS A 64 -0.21 4.01 23.77
N LEU A 65 -0.68 2.75 23.76
CA LEU A 65 -1.57 2.26 24.81
C LEU A 65 -0.83 2.31 26.16
N PRO A 66 -1.36 3.01 27.18
CA PRO A 66 -0.74 3.02 28.51
C PRO A 66 -0.78 1.59 29.07
N GLU A 67 0.38 1.07 29.46
CA GLU A 67 0.43 -0.10 30.35
C GLU A 67 -0.37 0.27 31.62
N GLY A 68 -1.33 -0.60 31.97
CA GLY A 68 -2.47 -0.28 32.83
C GLY A 68 -2.16 0.47 34.14
N GLU A 69 -3.15 1.27 34.56
CA GLU A 69 -3.37 1.59 35.98
C GLU A 69 -4.00 0.39 36.72
#